data_AF-A0A662XK52-F1
#
_entry.id   AF-A0A662XK52-F1
#
_cell.length_a   1.000
_cell.length_b   1.000
_cell.length_c   1.000
_cell.angle_alpha   90.00
_cell.angle_beta   90.00
_cell.angle_gamma   90.00
#
_symmetry.space_group_name_H-M   'P 1'
#
loop_
_entity.id
_entity.type
_entity.pdbx_description
1 polymer ?
#
loop_
_entity_poly.entity_id
_entity_poly.type
_entity_poly.pdbx_seq_one_letter_code
_entity_poly.pdbx_strand_id
1 'polypeptide(L)'
;MRAPEEEEDSLDAYMASLEIPDIDRDAASMDHARAEPPVFRAHAVPRSGGDAVVKNRRFRRLQQLLLSSEGDAEEDRYFSDAMMQQRSPALFHFYLGQYLALERGATDTRAPPADSSMFSLSSFLLATSQRSEMEARRVAEQQAWGDFTSADDREAERRRRRLLEEDNDVEEDEETDDEEEKDGEEAGNGAVNSLAERREQLIEAMSVRFLHGEDSEYVNYAEIDADEALDDLEQMQRDAEERYFAEGSEAQC
;
A
#
# COMPACT_ATOMS: atom_id res chain seq x y z
N MET A 1 70.92 66.49 -1.78
CA MET A 1 70.57 65.12 -2.21
C MET A 1 71.13 64.17 -1.17
N ARG A 2 70.28 63.55 -0.37
CA ARG A 2 70.63 62.64 0.72
C ARG A 2 69.84 61.35 0.50
N ALA A 3 70.53 60.22 0.44
CA ALA A 3 69.93 58.91 0.61
C ALA A 3 70.50 58.33 1.92
N PRO A 4 69.66 57.79 2.82
CA PRO A 4 70.09 57.21 4.08
C PRO A 4 70.45 55.73 3.90
N GLU A 5 71.30 55.25 4.81
CA GLU A 5 71.59 53.84 5.04
C GLU A 5 70.34 53.18 5.63
N GLU A 6 69.88 52.09 5.01
CA GLU A 6 68.81 51.25 5.56
C GLU A 6 69.47 50.03 6.22
N GLU A 7 69.26 49.92 7.53
CA GLU A 7 69.69 48.80 8.37
C GLU A 7 68.98 47.53 7.88
N GLU A 8 69.76 46.53 7.47
CA GLU A 8 69.23 45.25 6.99
C GLU A 8 68.49 44.51 8.11
N ASP A 9 67.21 44.21 7.87
CA ASP A 9 66.31 43.55 8.80
C ASP A 9 66.77 42.09 9.03
N SER A 10 67.18 41.80 10.27
CA SER A 10 67.76 40.52 10.74
C SER A 10 66.92 39.27 10.39
N LEU A 11 65.65 39.45 10.04
CA LEU A 11 64.71 38.39 9.70
C LEU A 11 64.92 37.84 8.28
N ASP A 12 65.29 38.67 7.31
CA ASP A 12 65.51 38.26 5.91
C ASP A 12 66.79 37.42 5.77
N ALA A 13 67.82 37.74 6.55
CA ALA A 13 69.05 36.95 6.60
C ALA A 13 68.81 35.54 7.17
N TYR A 14 67.90 35.40 8.15
CA TYR A 14 67.52 34.11 8.71
C TYR A 14 66.66 33.30 7.72
N MET A 15 65.71 33.95 7.04
CA MET A 15 64.88 33.32 6.01
C MET A 15 65.69 32.84 4.80
N ALA A 16 66.75 33.55 4.43
CA ALA A 16 67.65 33.17 3.35
C ALA A 16 68.56 31.96 3.68
N SER A 17 68.71 31.63 4.97
CA SER A 17 69.57 30.52 5.42
C SER A 17 68.87 29.15 5.48
N LEU A 18 67.56 29.11 5.26
CA LEU A 18 66.77 27.89 5.25
C LEU A 18 66.70 27.34 3.82
N GLU A 19 67.57 26.38 3.49
CA GLU A 19 67.54 25.63 2.23
C GLU A 19 66.29 24.74 2.16
N ILE A 20 65.35 25.07 1.27
CA ILE A 20 64.22 24.22 0.90
C ILE A 20 64.67 23.34 -0.28
N PRO A 21 64.60 22.01 -0.21
CA PRO A 21 65.04 21.15 -1.31
C PRO A 21 64.11 21.30 -2.53
N ASP A 22 64.70 21.65 -3.67
CA ASP A 22 64.04 21.77 -4.96
C ASP A 22 63.52 20.41 -5.45
N ILE A 23 62.19 20.29 -5.59
CA ILE A 23 61.59 19.33 -6.50
C ILE A 23 60.56 20.06 -7.37
N ASP A 24 60.93 20.09 -8.65
CA ASP A 24 60.10 20.21 -9.85
C ASP A 24 59.64 21.60 -10.30
N ARG A 25 60.52 22.17 -11.13
CA ARG A 25 60.22 23.16 -12.15
C ARG A 25 59.50 22.45 -13.31
N ASP A 26 58.19 22.66 -13.41
CA ASP A 26 57.51 22.98 -14.68
C ASP A 26 56.01 23.25 -14.40
N ALA A 27 55.75 24.41 -13.81
CA ALA A 27 54.46 25.08 -13.88
C ALA A 27 54.73 26.58 -14.10
N ALA A 28 54.44 27.07 -15.30
CA ALA A 28 53.62 28.27 -15.52
C ALA A 28 53.77 28.80 -16.95
N SER A 29 52.68 28.70 -17.71
CA SER A 29 52.16 29.87 -18.42
C SER A 29 50.66 29.93 -18.11
N MET A 30 50.31 30.96 -17.34
CA MET A 30 48.96 31.30 -16.88
C MET A 30 48.11 31.75 -18.07
N ASP A 31 46.85 31.32 -18.11
CA ASP A 31 45.76 32.30 -18.10
C ASP A 31 44.37 31.71 -17.80
N HIS A 32 43.76 32.30 -16.77
CA HIS A 32 42.33 32.58 -16.58
C HIS A 32 41.37 31.46 -16.11
N ALA A 33 41.07 31.57 -14.82
CA ALA A 33 39.72 31.61 -14.23
C ALA A 33 38.76 30.44 -14.49
N ARG A 34 38.72 29.49 -13.55
CA ARG A 34 37.49 28.98 -12.92
C ARG A 34 37.85 28.20 -11.67
N ALA A 35 37.61 28.78 -10.49
CA ALA A 35 37.64 28.00 -9.25
C ALA A 35 36.53 26.95 -9.35
N GLU A 36 36.93 25.68 -9.39
CA GLU A 36 36.07 24.52 -9.25
C GLU A 36 35.26 24.63 -7.94
N PRO A 37 33.94 24.35 -7.94
CA PRO A 37 33.18 24.35 -6.70
C PRO A 37 33.67 23.20 -5.80
N PRO A 38 33.54 23.33 -4.47
CA PRO A 38 33.96 22.29 -3.56
C PRO A 38 33.15 21.03 -3.86
N VAL A 39 33.85 19.91 -4.02
CA VAL A 39 33.28 18.58 -4.15
C VAL A 39 32.48 18.33 -2.86
N PHE A 40 31.18 18.60 -2.93
CA PHE A 40 30.25 18.19 -1.88
C PHE A 40 30.50 16.70 -1.70
N ARG A 41 30.91 16.33 -0.47
CA ARG A 41 30.85 14.94 -0.03
C ARG A 41 29.43 14.49 -0.33
N ALA A 42 29.26 13.68 -1.36
CA ALA A 42 28.03 12.95 -1.58
C ALA A 42 27.86 12.08 -0.34
N HIS A 43 27.08 12.58 0.62
CA HIS A 43 26.46 11.74 1.62
C HIS A 43 25.85 10.59 0.83
N ALA A 44 26.30 9.37 1.11
CA ALA A 44 25.78 8.19 0.44
C ALA A 44 24.26 8.21 0.62
N VAL A 45 23.55 8.61 -0.44
CA VAL A 45 22.09 8.67 -0.46
C VAL A 45 21.64 7.24 -0.16
N PRO A 46 20.74 7.05 0.83
CA PRO A 46 20.26 5.71 1.13
C PRO A 46 19.69 5.11 -0.15
N ARG A 47 20.01 3.83 -0.40
CA ARG A 47 19.51 3.06 -1.55
C ARG A 47 17.97 2.93 -1.57
N SER A 48 17.25 3.58 -0.65
CA SER A 48 15.78 3.64 -0.60
C SER A 48 15.15 4.46 -1.73
N GLY A 49 15.95 5.22 -2.50
CA GLY A 49 15.44 5.92 -3.68
C GLY A 49 14.79 4.97 -4.69
N GLY A 50 15.36 3.78 -4.89
CA GLY A 50 14.79 2.77 -5.79
C GLY A 50 13.46 2.19 -5.28
N ASP A 51 13.35 1.94 -3.97
CA ASP A 51 12.13 1.39 -3.36
C ASP A 51 10.98 2.42 -3.36
N ALA A 52 11.30 3.70 -3.13
CA ALA A 52 10.32 4.79 -3.23
C ALA A 52 9.84 4.97 -4.67
N VAL A 53 10.73 4.95 -5.66
CA VAL A 53 10.37 5.02 -7.09
C VAL A 53 9.49 3.84 -7.49
N VAL A 54 9.84 2.62 -7.09
CA VAL A 54 9.02 1.41 -7.34
C VAL A 54 7.63 1.54 -6.71
N LYS A 55 7.53 1.94 -5.44
CA LYS A 55 6.24 2.14 -4.77
C LYS A 55 5.42 3.24 -5.42
N ASN A 56 6.04 4.33 -5.86
CA ASN A 56 5.35 5.42 -6.55
C ASN A 56 4.82 4.97 -7.93
N ARG A 57 5.61 4.22 -8.70
CA ARG A 57 5.17 3.64 -9.99
C ARG A 57 4.01 2.68 -9.80
N ARG A 58 4.12 1.76 -8.84
CA ARG A 58 3.03 0.86 -8.47
C ARG A 58 1.81 1.64 -8.00
N PHE A 59 1.97 2.68 -7.19
CA PHE A 59 0.86 3.52 -6.74
C PHE A 59 0.16 4.24 -7.89
N ARG A 60 0.91 4.81 -8.83
CA ARG A 60 0.36 5.39 -10.07
C ARG A 60 -0.40 4.36 -10.89
N ARG A 61 0.14 3.14 -11.01
CA ARG A 61 -0.56 2.04 -11.71
C ARG A 61 -1.83 1.62 -10.99
N LEU A 62 -1.79 1.51 -9.65
CA LEU A 62 -2.95 1.22 -8.81
C LEU A 62 -4.06 2.25 -9.00
N GLN A 63 -3.71 3.55 -9.00
CA GLN A 63 -4.67 4.61 -9.28
C GLN A 63 -5.33 4.43 -10.65
N GLN A 64 -4.57 4.12 -11.70
CA GLN A 64 -5.15 3.84 -13.02
C GLN A 64 -6.16 2.69 -12.97
N LEU A 65 -5.86 1.62 -12.23
CA LEU A 65 -6.75 0.46 -12.07
C LEU A 65 -8.03 0.82 -11.31
N LEU A 66 -7.94 1.70 -10.30
CA LEU A 66 -9.08 2.21 -9.55
C LEU A 66 -9.94 3.16 -10.40
N LEU A 67 -9.35 4.12 -11.10
CA LEU A 67 -10.13 5.02 -11.97
C LEU A 67 -10.78 4.29 -13.14
N SER A 68 -10.13 3.24 -13.66
CA SER A 68 -10.70 2.41 -14.74
C SER A 68 -11.88 1.56 -14.29
N SER A 69 -12.27 1.56 -13.00
CA SER A 69 -13.47 0.86 -12.54
C SER A 69 -14.76 1.53 -12.98
N GLU A 70 -14.72 2.80 -13.41
CA GLU A 70 -15.90 3.59 -13.79
C GLU A 70 -16.23 3.48 -15.31
N GLY A 71 -16.36 2.27 -15.86
CA GLY A 71 -16.67 2.04 -17.28
C GLY A 71 -17.24 0.67 -17.64
N ASP A 72 -17.81 0.56 -18.86
CA ASP A 72 -18.72 -0.50 -19.35
C ASP A 72 -18.17 -1.95 -19.45
N ALA A 73 -16.88 -2.19 -19.18
CA ALA A 73 -16.28 -3.53 -19.25
C ALA A 73 -16.23 -4.17 -17.85
N GLU A 74 -17.32 -4.82 -17.44
CA GLU A 74 -17.51 -5.21 -16.03
C GLU A 74 -16.60 -6.35 -15.52
N GLU A 75 -16.31 -7.33 -16.37
CA GLU A 75 -15.83 -8.65 -15.94
C GLU A 75 -14.30 -8.75 -15.80
N ASP A 76 -13.52 -8.15 -16.70
CA ASP A 76 -12.05 -8.32 -16.78
C ASP A 76 -11.24 -7.28 -15.98
N ARG A 77 -11.91 -6.46 -15.16
CA ARG A 77 -11.23 -5.40 -14.39
C ARG A 77 -10.55 -5.98 -13.16
N TYR A 78 -9.39 -5.41 -12.80
CA TYR A 78 -8.60 -5.87 -11.66
C TYR A 78 -9.37 -5.93 -10.32
N PHE A 79 -10.29 -4.97 -10.10
CA PHE A 79 -11.16 -4.87 -8.92
C PHE A 79 -12.62 -5.30 -9.18
N SER A 80 -12.87 -6.09 -10.22
CA SER A 80 -14.17 -6.76 -10.37
C SER A 80 -14.32 -7.87 -9.32
N ASP A 81 -15.54 -8.19 -8.89
CA ASP A 81 -15.75 -9.23 -7.87
C ASP A 81 -15.21 -10.59 -8.32
N ALA A 82 -15.38 -10.92 -9.60
CA ALA A 82 -14.86 -12.16 -10.18
C ALA A 82 -13.32 -12.21 -10.10
N MET A 83 -12.65 -11.12 -10.47
CA MET A 83 -11.18 -11.06 -10.44
C MET A 83 -10.63 -11.02 -9.01
N MET A 84 -11.28 -10.28 -8.10
CA MET A 84 -10.89 -10.27 -6.68
C MET A 84 -11.05 -11.65 -6.06
N GLN A 85 -12.15 -12.35 -6.35
CA GLN A 85 -12.38 -13.71 -5.89
C GLN A 85 -11.35 -14.70 -6.43
N GLN A 86 -11.00 -14.61 -7.72
CA GLN A 86 -10.02 -15.50 -8.35
C GLN A 86 -8.61 -15.33 -7.74
N ARG A 87 -8.23 -14.08 -7.46
CA ARG A 87 -6.89 -13.72 -7.03
C ARG A 87 -6.66 -13.92 -5.54
N SER A 88 -7.66 -13.60 -4.71
CA SER A 88 -7.59 -13.70 -3.26
C SER A 88 -8.87 -14.32 -2.68
N PRO A 89 -9.14 -15.62 -2.93
CA PRO A 89 -10.37 -16.27 -2.52
C PRO A 89 -10.63 -16.19 -1.00
N ALA A 90 -9.59 -16.18 -0.16
CA ALA A 90 -9.73 -16.01 1.28
C ALA A 90 -10.21 -14.60 1.68
N LEU A 91 -9.58 -13.54 1.16
CA LEU A 91 -10.01 -12.16 1.44
C LEU A 91 -11.41 -11.93 0.90
N PHE A 92 -11.67 -12.37 -0.34
CA PHE A 92 -12.98 -12.20 -0.95
C PHE A 92 -14.06 -12.87 -0.11
N HIS A 93 -13.83 -14.11 0.34
CA HIS A 93 -14.79 -14.80 1.20
C HIS A 93 -15.01 -14.06 2.51
N PHE A 94 -13.94 -13.58 3.14
CA PHE A 94 -13.99 -12.84 4.40
C PHE A 94 -14.80 -11.53 4.28
N TYR A 95 -14.49 -10.69 3.29
CA TYR A 95 -15.12 -9.37 3.15
C TYR A 95 -16.50 -9.42 2.51
N LEU A 96 -16.69 -10.27 1.49
CA LEU A 96 -17.92 -10.28 0.67
C LEU A 96 -18.64 -11.63 0.68
N GLY A 97 -17.91 -12.75 0.56
CA GLY A 97 -18.52 -14.06 0.32
C GLY A 97 -19.46 -14.55 1.42
N GLN A 98 -19.18 -14.24 2.69
CA GLN A 98 -20.08 -14.56 3.81
C GLN A 98 -21.41 -13.78 3.74
N TYR A 99 -21.35 -12.53 3.29
CA TYR A 99 -22.50 -11.61 3.26
C TYR A 99 -23.35 -11.77 2.00
N LEU A 100 -22.72 -12.03 0.84
CA LEU A 100 -23.43 -12.36 -0.40
C LEU A 100 -24.26 -13.64 -0.25
N ALA A 101 -23.79 -14.63 0.51
CA ALA A 101 -24.55 -15.82 0.82
C ALA A 101 -25.79 -15.51 1.68
N LEU A 102 -25.69 -14.53 2.59
CA LEU A 102 -26.79 -14.09 3.44
C LEU A 102 -27.85 -13.31 2.64
N GLU A 103 -27.44 -12.41 1.74
CA GLU A 103 -28.37 -11.72 0.83
C GLU A 103 -29.10 -12.68 -0.09
N ARG A 104 -28.38 -13.67 -0.63
CA ARG A 104 -28.99 -14.71 -1.46
C ARG A 104 -29.97 -15.54 -0.62
N GLY A 105 -29.60 -15.96 0.59
CA GLY A 105 -30.52 -16.68 1.49
C GLY A 105 -31.76 -15.87 1.89
N ALA A 106 -31.65 -14.55 2.05
CA ALA A 106 -32.77 -13.67 2.38
C ALA A 106 -33.75 -13.47 1.20
N THR A 107 -33.24 -13.45 -0.03
CA THR A 107 -34.05 -13.29 -1.25
C THR A 107 -34.52 -14.62 -1.85
N ASP A 108 -33.90 -15.74 -1.49
CA ASP A 108 -34.09 -17.08 -2.07
C ASP A 108 -34.98 -17.98 -1.19
N THR A 109 -36.03 -17.41 -0.58
CA THR A 109 -37.14 -18.20 0.01
C THR A 109 -38.07 -18.80 -1.05
N ARG A 110 -37.76 -18.66 -2.35
CA ARG A 110 -38.67 -19.11 -3.41
C ARG A 110 -37.98 -19.47 -4.72
N ALA A 111 -37.79 -20.77 -4.85
CA ALA A 111 -37.78 -21.56 -6.09
C ALA A 111 -36.52 -21.47 -6.97
N PRO A 112 -36.03 -22.62 -7.48
CA PRO A 112 -35.03 -22.63 -8.54
C PRO A 112 -35.59 -21.91 -9.78
N PRO A 113 -34.77 -21.14 -10.53
CA PRO A 113 -35.22 -20.51 -11.75
C PRO A 113 -35.74 -21.57 -12.72
N ALA A 114 -36.96 -21.34 -13.24
CA ALA A 114 -37.69 -22.25 -14.13
C ALA A 114 -36.96 -22.55 -15.46
N ASP A 115 -35.86 -21.86 -15.76
CA ASP A 115 -35.01 -22.06 -16.93
C ASP A 115 -33.85 -23.05 -16.69
N SER A 116 -34.01 -23.98 -15.74
CA SER A 116 -33.05 -25.07 -15.44
C SER A 116 -32.88 -26.11 -16.57
N SER A 117 -33.47 -25.88 -17.75
CA SER A 117 -33.50 -26.80 -18.89
C SER A 117 -32.28 -26.69 -19.83
N MET A 118 -31.41 -25.67 -19.68
CA MET A 118 -30.31 -25.42 -20.62
C MET A 118 -28.88 -25.47 -20.05
N PHE A 119 -28.68 -25.83 -18.78
CA PHE A 119 -27.32 -26.11 -18.28
C PHE A 119 -26.97 -27.58 -18.51
N SER A 120 -26.14 -27.82 -19.53
CA SER A 120 -25.57 -29.15 -19.77
C SER A 120 -24.91 -29.67 -18.50
N LEU A 121 -25.04 -30.98 -18.24
CA LEU A 121 -24.31 -31.66 -17.17
C LEU A 121 -22.81 -31.32 -17.20
N SER A 122 -22.23 -31.13 -18.39
CA SER A 122 -20.83 -30.70 -18.54
C SER A 122 -20.57 -29.34 -17.89
N SER A 123 -21.47 -28.38 -18.06
CA SER A 123 -21.37 -27.04 -17.45
C SER A 123 -21.48 -27.13 -15.93
N PHE A 124 -22.39 -27.96 -15.42
CA PHE A 124 -22.53 -28.18 -13.99
C PHE A 124 -21.25 -28.80 -13.40
N LEU A 125 -20.73 -29.86 -14.02
CA LEU A 125 -19.51 -30.52 -13.56
C LEU A 125 -18.30 -29.57 -13.58
N LEU A 126 -18.14 -28.78 -14.66
CA LEU A 126 -17.11 -27.74 -14.74
C LEU A 126 -17.24 -26.71 -13.61
N ALA A 127 -18.45 -26.20 -13.37
CA ALA A 127 -18.71 -25.25 -12.30
C ALA A 127 -18.42 -25.85 -10.91
N THR A 128 -18.77 -27.13 -10.68
CA THR A 128 -18.47 -27.81 -9.41
C THR A 128 -16.96 -28.03 -9.22
N SER A 129 -16.22 -28.38 -10.29
CA SER A 129 -14.76 -28.53 -10.22
C SER A 129 -14.11 -27.19 -9.88
N GLN A 130 -14.45 -26.13 -10.63
CA GLN A 130 -13.93 -24.79 -10.40
C GLN A 130 -14.24 -24.32 -8.98
N ARG A 131 -15.49 -24.51 -8.50
CA ARG A 131 -15.86 -24.19 -7.13
C ARG A 131 -15.03 -24.97 -6.10
N SER A 132 -14.81 -26.26 -6.32
CA SER A 132 -14.01 -27.09 -5.40
C SER A 132 -12.54 -26.67 -5.35
N GLU A 133 -11.96 -26.30 -6.50
CA GLU A 133 -10.60 -25.76 -6.60
C GLU A 133 -10.49 -24.42 -5.87
N MET A 134 -11.47 -23.53 -6.06
CA MET A 134 -11.53 -22.25 -5.36
C MET A 134 -11.67 -22.42 -3.86
N GLU A 135 -12.51 -23.36 -3.38
CA GLU A 135 -12.64 -23.67 -1.96
C GLU A 135 -11.33 -24.24 -1.39
N ALA A 136 -10.62 -25.09 -2.12
CA ALA A 136 -9.31 -25.61 -1.71
C ALA A 136 -8.25 -24.50 -1.63
N ARG A 137 -8.19 -23.60 -2.62
CA ARG A 137 -7.29 -22.42 -2.60
C ARG A 137 -7.61 -21.50 -1.43
N ARG A 138 -8.90 -21.23 -1.18
CA ARG A 138 -9.36 -20.44 -0.04
C ARG A 138 -8.85 -21.01 1.29
N VAL A 139 -9.02 -22.32 1.50
CA VAL A 139 -8.59 -22.99 2.74
C VAL A 139 -7.06 -22.94 2.90
N ALA A 140 -6.31 -23.13 1.81
CA ALA A 140 -4.85 -23.05 1.84
C ALA A 140 -4.35 -21.62 2.16
N GLU A 141 -4.95 -20.59 1.53
CA GLU A 141 -4.61 -19.17 1.77
C GLU A 141 -4.94 -18.76 3.21
N GLN A 142 -6.09 -19.19 3.76
CA GLN A 142 -6.44 -18.97 5.16
C GLN A 142 -5.43 -19.59 6.14
N GLN A 143 -4.96 -20.81 5.86
CA GLN A 143 -3.94 -21.45 6.70
C GLN A 143 -2.61 -20.70 6.66
N ALA A 144 -2.25 -20.12 5.51
CA ALA A 144 -1.01 -19.37 5.35
C ALA A 144 -1.02 -18.03 6.10
N TRP A 145 -2.19 -17.38 6.25
CA TRP A 145 -2.31 -16.05 6.86
C TRP A 145 -2.55 -16.07 8.37
N GLY A 146 -2.92 -17.22 8.93
CA GLY A 146 -3.40 -17.30 10.31
C GLY A 146 -4.88 -16.92 10.41
N ASP A 147 -5.40 -16.93 11.65
CA ASP A 147 -6.83 -16.75 11.89
C ASP A 147 -7.25 -15.29 11.62
N PHE A 148 -7.81 -15.04 10.44
CA PHE A 148 -8.43 -13.78 10.07
C PHE A 148 -9.78 -13.69 10.80
N THR A 149 -9.76 -13.34 12.07
CA THR A 149 -10.98 -13.04 12.83
C THR A 149 -11.42 -11.61 12.50
N SER A 150 -12.62 -11.42 11.95
CA SER A 150 -13.20 -10.08 11.81
C SER A 150 -13.26 -9.38 13.18
N ALA A 151 -13.25 -8.05 13.19
CA ALA A 151 -13.64 -7.32 14.40
C ALA A 151 -15.03 -7.76 14.89
N ASP A 152 -15.96 -8.00 13.95
CA ASP A 152 -17.29 -8.56 14.21
C ASP A 152 -17.21 -9.96 14.86
N ASP A 153 -16.32 -10.83 14.39
CA ASP A 153 -16.18 -12.20 14.91
C ASP A 153 -15.64 -12.19 16.33
N ARG A 154 -14.65 -11.33 16.63
CA ARG A 154 -14.13 -11.16 17.99
C ARG A 154 -15.18 -10.63 18.94
N GLU A 155 -16.05 -9.74 18.48
CA GLU A 155 -17.13 -9.20 19.29
C GLU A 155 -18.25 -10.22 19.49
N ALA A 156 -18.61 -10.98 18.46
CA ALA A 156 -19.55 -12.10 18.54
C ALA A 156 -19.03 -13.20 19.48
N GLU A 157 -17.74 -13.54 19.42
CA GLU A 157 -17.11 -14.47 20.36
C GLU A 157 -17.12 -13.94 21.79
N ARG A 158 -16.85 -12.64 22.01
CA ARG A 158 -16.97 -12.02 23.33
C ARG A 158 -18.41 -12.09 23.85
N ARG A 159 -19.40 -11.80 23.01
CA ARG A 159 -20.82 -11.90 23.36
C ARG A 159 -21.20 -13.34 23.73
N ARG A 160 -20.77 -14.31 22.92
CA ARG A 160 -20.97 -15.74 23.16
C ARG A 160 -20.29 -16.21 24.46
N ARG A 161 -19.10 -15.70 24.74
CA ARG A 161 -18.37 -16.00 25.98
C ARG A 161 -19.09 -15.47 27.21
N ARG A 162 -19.65 -14.25 27.16
CA ARG A 162 -20.47 -13.69 28.25
C ARG A 162 -21.71 -14.53 28.51
N LEU A 163 -22.47 -14.90 27.47
CA LEU A 163 -23.65 -15.76 27.58
C LEU A 163 -23.32 -17.12 28.23
N LEU A 164 -22.20 -17.74 27.83
CA LEU A 164 -21.76 -19.02 28.41
C LEU A 164 -21.22 -18.88 29.85
N GLU A 165 -20.75 -17.69 30.24
CA GLU A 165 -20.29 -17.40 31.60
C GLU A 165 -21.50 -17.12 32.52
N GLU A 166 -22.54 -16.46 32.00
CA GLU A 166 -23.82 -16.20 32.68
C GLU A 166 -24.65 -17.49 32.91
N ASP A 167 -24.62 -18.44 31.97
CA ASP A 167 -25.26 -19.77 32.12
C ASP A 167 -24.56 -20.68 33.17
N ASN A 168 -23.36 -20.33 33.65
CA ASN A 168 -22.65 -21.09 34.68
C ASN A 168 -22.90 -20.57 36.11
N ASP A 169 -23.63 -19.46 36.25
CA ASP A 169 -24.18 -18.98 37.52
C ASP A 169 -25.62 -19.51 37.68
N VAL A 170 -25.76 -20.82 37.88
CA VAL A 170 -27.02 -21.40 38.39
C VAL A 170 -27.10 -21.09 39.88
N GLU A 171 -27.57 -19.89 40.20
CA GLU A 171 -28.28 -19.61 41.44
C GLU A 171 -29.73 -19.26 41.06
N GLU A 172 -30.66 -20.07 41.60
CA GLU A 172 -32.10 -19.91 41.46
C GLU A 172 -32.53 -18.49 41.87
N ASP A 173 -33.16 -17.70 41.00
CA ASP A 173 -34.34 -16.95 41.42
C ASP A 173 -35.23 -16.41 40.29
N GLU A 174 -36.51 -16.45 40.64
CA GLU A 174 -37.79 -16.02 40.09
C GLU A 174 -37.94 -15.11 38.85
N GLU A 175 -39.01 -15.45 38.12
CA GLU A 175 -39.75 -14.73 37.07
C GLU A 175 -39.60 -13.19 37.03
N THR A 176 -39.12 -12.69 35.88
CA THR A 176 -39.47 -11.35 35.40
C THR A 176 -39.80 -11.39 33.91
N ASP A 177 -41.11 -11.28 33.66
CA ASP A 177 -41.73 -10.81 32.44
C ASP A 177 -41.25 -9.38 32.15
N ASP A 178 -40.54 -9.17 31.05
CA ASP A 178 -40.44 -7.87 30.39
C ASP A 178 -40.31 -8.08 28.88
N GLU A 179 -41.44 -7.84 28.20
CA GLU A 179 -41.55 -7.73 26.77
C GLU A 179 -40.75 -6.52 26.27
N GLU A 180 -39.57 -6.75 25.70
CA GLU A 180 -38.95 -5.80 24.77
C GLU A 180 -38.70 -6.46 23.41
N GLU A 181 -39.77 -6.67 22.65
CA GLU A 181 -39.68 -6.75 21.19
C GLU A 181 -39.41 -5.34 20.64
N LYS A 182 -38.13 -4.99 20.54
CA LYS A 182 -37.69 -3.89 19.69
C LYS A 182 -36.39 -4.23 19.01
N ASP A 183 -36.50 -4.55 17.72
CA ASP A 183 -35.61 -4.09 16.64
C ASP A 183 -35.70 -5.06 15.45
N GLY A 184 -36.85 -4.99 14.76
CA GLY A 184 -37.15 -5.81 13.60
C GLY A 184 -37.26 -5.03 12.30
N GLU A 185 -36.80 -3.78 12.21
CA GLU A 185 -37.09 -2.93 11.04
C GLU A 185 -35.96 -1.96 10.65
N GLU A 186 -34.70 -2.42 10.58
CA GLU A 186 -33.64 -1.65 9.87
C GLU A 186 -32.69 -2.51 9.01
N ALA A 187 -32.96 -3.80 8.86
CA ALA A 187 -32.04 -4.75 8.20
C ALA A 187 -31.92 -4.60 6.68
N GLY A 188 -32.84 -3.87 6.02
CA GLY A 188 -32.92 -3.84 4.55
C GLY A 188 -31.99 -2.84 3.86
N ASN A 189 -31.76 -1.66 4.45
CA ASN A 189 -30.97 -0.58 3.84
C ASN A 189 -29.57 -0.43 4.47
N GLY A 190 -29.42 -0.75 5.77
CA GLY A 190 -28.11 -0.77 6.44
C GLY A 190 -27.20 -1.88 5.92
N ALA A 191 -27.76 -3.02 5.52
CA ALA A 191 -26.99 -4.15 4.99
C ALA A 191 -26.35 -3.86 3.62
N VAL A 192 -27.02 -3.09 2.75
CA VAL A 192 -26.50 -2.76 1.40
C VAL A 192 -25.36 -1.74 1.49
N ASN A 193 -25.49 -0.74 2.38
CA ASN A 193 -24.39 0.17 2.70
C ASN A 193 -23.23 -0.61 3.34
N SER A 194 -23.53 -1.57 4.22
CA SER A 194 -22.50 -2.46 4.80
C SER A 194 -21.78 -3.31 3.73
N LEU A 195 -22.48 -3.80 2.70
CA LEU A 195 -21.86 -4.58 1.63
C LEU A 195 -20.97 -3.71 0.74
N ALA A 196 -21.42 -2.50 0.40
CA ALA A 196 -20.61 -1.54 -0.36
C ALA A 196 -19.35 -1.11 0.43
N GLU A 197 -19.49 -0.83 1.73
CA GLU A 197 -18.37 -0.53 2.63
C GLU A 197 -17.40 -1.71 2.75
N ARG A 198 -17.90 -2.94 2.84
CA ARG A 198 -17.07 -4.16 2.87
C ARG A 198 -16.34 -4.38 1.55
N ARG A 199 -16.96 -4.03 0.42
CA ARG A 199 -16.31 -4.04 -0.89
C ARG A 199 -15.16 -3.04 -0.92
N GLU A 200 -15.36 -1.83 -0.40
CA GLU A 200 -14.29 -0.83 -0.29
C GLU A 200 -13.13 -1.33 0.58
N GLN A 201 -13.41 -1.96 1.72
CA GLN A 201 -12.38 -2.57 2.59
C GLN A 201 -11.60 -3.68 1.87
N LEU A 202 -12.27 -4.51 1.06
CA LEU A 202 -11.61 -5.51 0.23
C LEU A 202 -10.68 -4.87 -0.80
N ILE A 203 -11.15 -3.82 -1.47
CA ILE A 203 -10.36 -3.05 -2.44
C ILE A 203 -9.13 -2.45 -1.75
N GLU A 204 -9.28 -1.87 -0.56
CA GLU A 204 -8.17 -1.33 0.23
C GLU A 204 -7.15 -2.43 0.57
N ALA A 205 -7.59 -3.56 1.12
CA ALA A 205 -6.71 -4.68 1.45
C ALA A 205 -5.96 -5.21 0.21
N MET A 206 -6.64 -5.33 -0.93
CA MET A 206 -6.02 -5.74 -2.19
C MET A 206 -5.08 -4.68 -2.76
N SER A 207 -5.35 -3.39 -2.54
CA SER A 207 -4.50 -2.29 -2.94
C SER A 207 -3.15 -2.32 -2.20
N VAL A 208 -3.17 -2.62 -0.90
CA VAL A 208 -1.96 -2.79 -0.08
C VAL A 208 -1.15 -3.97 -0.59
N ARG A 209 -1.79 -5.13 -0.83
CA ARG A 209 -1.13 -6.29 -1.43
C ARG A 209 -0.50 -5.98 -2.79
N PHE A 210 -1.20 -5.19 -3.61
CA PHE A 210 -0.68 -4.78 -4.91
C PHE A 210 0.59 -3.94 -4.79
N LEU A 211 0.61 -2.96 -3.86
CA LEU A 211 1.79 -2.13 -3.62
C LEU A 211 2.98 -2.96 -3.12
N HIS A 212 2.72 -3.96 -2.27
CA HIS A 212 3.73 -4.90 -1.79
C HIS A 212 4.25 -5.87 -2.86
N GLY A 213 3.55 -6.01 -3.99
CA GLY A 213 3.97 -6.91 -5.07
C GLY A 213 3.57 -8.37 -4.84
N GLU A 214 2.59 -8.62 -3.97
CA GLU A 214 2.19 -9.97 -3.56
C GLU A 214 1.32 -10.69 -4.60
N ASP A 215 0.97 -10.01 -5.70
CA ASP A 215 0.09 -10.53 -6.75
C ASP A 215 0.83 -10.88 -8.06
N SER A 216 2.05 -11.41 -7.93
CA SER A 216 2.92 -11.64 -9.09
C SER A 216 2.39 -12.71 -10.07
N GLU A 217 1.44 -13.53 -9.63
CA GLU A 217 0.77 -14.55 -10.46
C GLU A 217 -0.14 -13.93 -11.54
N TYR A 218 -0.70 -12.74 -11.27
CA TYR A 218 -1.66 -12.09 -12.19
C TYR A 218 -1.16 -10.72 -12.68
N VAL A 219 -0.21 -10.12 -11.97
CA VAL A 219 0.37 -8.81 -12.31
C VAL A 219 1.85 -8.95 -12.65
N ASN A 220 2.23 -8.45 -13.83
CA ASN A 220 3.64 -8.33 -14.19
C ASN A 220 4.27 -7.08 -13.54
N TYR A 221 4.68 -7.20 -12.28
CA TYR A 221 5.34 -6.09 -11.58
C TYR A 221 6.66 -5.67 -12.21
N ALA A 222 7.38 -6.56 -12.91
CA ALA A 222 8.63 -6.20 -13.56
C ALA A 222 8.43 -5.15 -14.67
N GLU A 223 7.31 -5.22 -15.39
CA GLU A 223 6.93 -4.22 -16.39
C GLU A 223 6.56 -2.89 -15.72
N ILE A 224 5.75 -2.94 -14.65
CA ILE A 224 5.30 -1.74 -13.90
C ILE A 224 6.49 -1.03 -13.25
N ASP A 225 7.39 -1.79 -12.63
CA ASP A 225 8.53 -1.27 -11.91
C ASP A 225 9.59 -0.67 -12.86
N ALA A 226 9.63 -1.10 -14.12
CA ALA A 226 10.52 -0.58 -15.15
C ALA A 226 9.92 0.58 -15.97
N ASP A 227 8.62 0.83 -15.86
CA ASP A 227 7.94 1.87 -16.63
C ASP A 227 8.17 3.26 -16.02
N GLU A 228 9.05 4.04 -16.65
CA GLU A 228 9.33 5.43 -16.29
C GLU A 228 8.15 6.37 -16.55
N ALA A 229 7.20 6.02 -17.43
CA ALA A 229 6.03 6.85 -17.69
C ALA A 229 5.07 6.91 -16.49
N LEU A 230 5.18 5.95 -15.57
CA LEU A 230 4.45 5.96 -14.32
C LEU A 230 5.07 6.90 -13.28
N ASP A 231 6.26 7.46 -13.50
CA ASP A 231 6.85 8.43 -12.58
C ASP A 231 6.03 9.74 -12.58
N ASP A 232 5.58 10.14 -11.40
CA ASP A 232 4.84 11.40 -11.21
C ASP A 232 5.81 12.58 -11.10
N LEU A 233 6.38 12.99 -12.24
CA LEU A 233 7.33 14.11 -12.28
C LEU A 233 6.71 15.41 -11.77
N GLU A 234 5.40 15.62 -11.97
CA GLU A 234 4.70 16.82 -11.48
C GLU A 234 4.56 16.81 -9.96
N GLN A 235 4.23 15.67 -9.36
CA GLN A 235 4.19 15.53 -7.91
C GLN A 235 5.60 15.67 -7.32
N MET A 236 6.61 15.08 -7.95
CA MET A 236 8.01 15.24 -7.51
C MET A 236 8.47 16.70 -7.53
N GLN A 237 8.06 17.47 -8.55
CA GLN A 237 8.34 18.91 -8.62
C GLN A 237 7.63 19.67 -7.50
N ARG A 238 6.34 19.38 -7.27
CA ARG A 238 5.57 19.98 -6.17
C ARG A 238 6.18 19.67 -4.80
N ASP A 239 6.55 18.42 -4.54
CA ASP A 239 7.20 18.01 -3.29
C ASP A 239 8.56 18.73 -3.11
N ALA A 240 9.30 18.95 -4.20
CA ALA A 240 10.56 19.69 -4.17
C ALA A 240 10.35 21.19 -3.90
N GLU A 241 9.32 21.80 -4.49
CA GLU A 241 8.91 23.17 -4.22
C GLU A 241 8.45 23.34 -2.77
N GLU A 242 7.58 22.47 -2.27
CA GLU A 242 7.10 22.47 -0.89
C GLU A 242 8.25 22.36 0.11
N ARG A 243 9.22 21.46 -0.13
CA ARG A 243 10.43 21.34 0.69
C ARG A 243 11.24 22.65 0.70
N TYR A 244 11.40 23.30 -0.46
CA TYR A 244 12.09 24.59 -0.56
C TYR A 244 11.40 25.70 0.25
N PHE A 245 10.06 25.78 0.20
CA PHE A 245 9.30 26.76 0.98
C PHE A 245 9.30 26.47 2.49
N ALA A 246 9.22 25.20 2.89
CA ALA A 246 9.27 24.79 4.28
C ALA A 246 10.62 25.15 4.93
N GLU A 247 11.75 24.78 4.31
CA GLU A 247 13.09 25.06 4.83
C GLU A 247 13.39 26.58 4.88
N GLY A 248 12.89 27.35 3.92
CA GLY A 248 13.01 28.82 3.93
C GLY A 248 12.20 29.51 5.03
N SER A 249 11.10 28.89 5.47
CA SER A 249 10.27 29.40 6.58
C SER A 249 10.86 29.10 7.96
N GLU A 250 11.58 27.98 8.10
CA GLU A 250 12.25 27.58 9.35
C GLU A 250 13.55 28.38 9.60
N ALA A 251 14.18 28.92 8.55
CA ALA A 251 15.38 29.75 8.67
C ALA A 251 15.11 31.18 9.20
N GLN A 252 13.85 31.50 9.53
CA GLN A 252 13.41 32.85 9.92
C GLN A 252 12.77 32.94 11.32
N CYS A 253 12.91 31.90 12.15
CA CYS A 253 12.53 31.91 13.57
C CYS A 253 13.75 31.85 14.50
#